data_AF-A0A921ZA51-F1
#
_entry.id   AF-A0A921ZA51-F1
#
_cell.length_a   1.000
_cell.length_b   1.000
_cell.length_c   1.000
_cell.angle_alpha   90.00
_cell.angle_beta   90.00
_cell.angle_gamma   90.00
#
_symmetry.space_group_name_H-M   'P 1'
#
loop_
_entity.id
_entity.type
_entity.pdbx_description
1 polymer ?
#
loop_
_entity_poly.entity_id
_entity_poly.type
_entity_poly.pdbx_seq_one_letter_code
_entity_poly.pdbx_strand_id
1 'polypeptide(L)' 'MLENDLLLSTFAKKYLDDFSEEQTMMYDRLINSPSNDWDIFYWIVEKKPTPKEFDNEIMNLLKRHAKNEERTALRQPDLH' A
#
# COMPACT_ATOMS: atom_id res chain seq x y z
N MET A 1 1.88 -13.28 2.14
CA MET A 1 0.97 -12.95 3.27
C MET A 1 -0.36 -12.48 2.68
N LEU A 2 -1.48 -13.16 2.96
CA LEU A 2 -2.78 -12.86 2.33
C LEU A 2 -3.30 -11.45 2.65
N GLU A 3 -3.06 -10.95 3.86
CA GLU A 3 -3.52 -9.63 4.29
C GLU A 3 -2.79 -8.48 3.56
N ASN A 4 -1.48 -8.61 3.36
CA ASN A 4 -0.69 -7.62 2.62
C ASN A 4 -1.07 -7.65 1.13
N ASP A 5 -1.21 -8.85 0.56
CA ASP A 5 -1.56 -9.04 -0.84
C ASP A 5 -2.92 -8.43 -1.19
N LEU A 6 -3.93 -8.64 -0.33
CA LEU A 6 -5.26 -8.03 -0.49
C LEU A 6 -5.21 -6.50 -0.44
N LEU A 7 -4.47 -5.96 0.52
CA LEU A 7 -4.36 -4.52 0.72
C LEU A 7 -3.65 -3.84 -0.44
N LEU A 8 -2.50 -4.39 -0.86
CA LEU A 8 -1.72 -3.89 -1.99
C LEU A 8 -2.47 -4.05 -3.32
N SER A 9 -3.14 -5.18 -3.56
CA SER A 9 -3.89 -5.41 -4.80
C SER A 9 -5.08 -4.46 -4.94
N THR A 10 -5.84 -4.24 -3.86
CA THR A 10 -6.98 -3.30 -3.88
C THR A 10 -6.52 -1.85 -3.97
N PHE A 11 -5.39 -1.50 -3.35
CA PHE A 11 -4.77 -0.19 -3.48
C PHE A 11 -4.30 0.05 -4.91
N ALA A 12 -3.55 -0.89 -5.48
CA ALA A 12 -3.03 -0.80 -6.84
C ALA A 12 -4.18 -0.61 -7.85
N LYS A 13 -5.26 -1.39 -7.74
CA LYS A 13 -6.40 -1.22 -8.66
C LYS A 13 -7.10 0.15 -8.54
N LYS A 14 -7.07 0.79 -7.37
CA LYS A 14 -7.72 2.08 -7.14
C LYS A 14 -6.84 3.28 -7.50
N TYR A 15 -5.52 3.17 -7.29
CA TYR A 15 -4.61 4.31 -7.35
C TYR A 15 -3.52 4.19 -8.41
N LEU A 16 -3.09 2.98 -8.79
CA LEU A 16 -1.93 2.80 -9.69
C LEU A 16 -2.19 3.36 -11.10
N ASP A 17 -3.44 3.36 -11.57
CA ASP A 17 -3.82 3.90 -12.89
C ASP A 17 -3.67 5.44 -12.97
N ASP A 18 -3.80 6.13 -11.84
CA ASP A 18 -3.68 7.60 -11.73
C ASP A 18 -2.26 8.04 -11.35
N PHE A 19 -1.36 7.09 -11.06
CA PHE A 19 -0.01 7.42 -10.61
C PHE A 19 0.88 7.95 -11.73
N SER A 20 1.59 9.03 -11.40
CA SER A 20 2.71 9.54 -12.20
C SER A 20 3.92 8.60 -12.11
N GLU A 21 4.85 8.71 -13.05
CA GLU A 21 6.04 7.86 -13.12
C GLU A 21 6.85 7.86 -11.79
N GLU A 22 6.97 9.03 -11.15
CA GLU A 22 7.61 9.18 -9.85
C GLU A 22 6.87 8.46 -8.72
N GLN A 23 5.53 8.54 -8.72
CA GLN A 23 4.68 7.87 -7.72
C GLN A 23 4.74 6.34 -7.88
N THR A 24 4.74 5.85 -9.12
CA THR A 24 4.92 4.42 -9.42
C THR A 24 6.28 3.94 -8.97
N MET A 25 7.35 4.72 -9.17
CA MET A 25 8.68 4.38 -8.63
C MET A 25 8.73 4.36 -7.10
N MET A 26 8.04 5.28 -6.43
CA MET A 26 7.94 5.27 -4.97
C MET A 26 7.19 4.03 -4.46
N TYR A 27 6.10 3.65 -5.14
CA TYR A 27 5.36 2.44 -4.84
C TYR A 27 6.19 1.17 -5.08
N ASP A 28 6.91 1.10 -6.21
CA ASP A 28 7.82 0.00 -6.54
C ASP A 28 8.90 -0.19 -5.47
N ARG A 29 9.53 0.90 -5.02
CA ARG A 29 10.50 0.83 -3.93
C ARG A 29 9.87 0.35 -2.63
N LEU A 30 8.64 0.78 -2.32
CA LEU A 30 7.98 0.37 -1.09
C LEU A 30 7.70 -1.15 -1.05
N ILE A 31 7.31 -1.74 -2.18
CA ILE A 31 6.99 -3.17 -2.26
C ILE A 31 8.25 -4.05 -2.42
N ASN A 32 9.28 -3.56 -3.10
CA ASN A 32 10.48 -4.36 -3.42
C ASN A 32 11.66 -4.15 -2.45
N SER A 33 11.73 -3.01 -1.75
CA SER A 33 12.88 -2.70 -0.88
C SER A 33 12.90 -3.47 0.45
N PRO A 34 11.80 -3.55 1.23
CA PRO A 34 11.82 -4.29 2.47
C PRO A 34 11.80 -5.80 2.23
N SER A 35 12.78 -6.52 2.77
CA SER A 35 12.84 -7.98 2.71
C SER A 35 11.73 -8.69 3.51
N ASN A 36 10.90 -7.95 4.25
CA ASN A 36 9.89 -8.49 5.15
C ASN A 36 8.54 -7.80 4.96
N ASP A 37 7.57 -8.51 4.38
CA ASP A 37 6.19 -8.05 4.17
C ASP A 37 5.50 -7.56 5.45
N TRP A 38 5.88 -8.12 6.60
CA TRP A 38 5.30 -7.72 7.88
C TRP A 38 5.62 -6.28 8.26
N ASP A 39 6.80 -5.78 7.90
CA ASP A 39 7.17 -4.40 8.20
C ASP A 39 6.33 -3.42 7.38
N ILE A 40 6.10 -3.71 6.09
CA ILE A 40 5.18 -2.95 5.23
C ILE A 40 3.80 -2.88 5.89
N PHE A 41 3.24 -4.03 6.25
CA PHE A 41 1.92 -4.10 6.87
C PHE A 41 1.87 -3.26 8.16
N TYR A 42 2.87 -3.38 9.05
CA TYR A 42 2.92 -2.60 10.28
C TYR A 42 3.07 -1.10 10.09
N TRP A 43 3.78 -0.65 9.04
CA TRP A 43 3.84 0.77 8.69
C TRP A 43 2.50 1.29 8.20
N ILE A 44 1.80 0.49 7.39
CA ILE A 44 0.49 0.86 6.84
C ILE A 44 -0.58 0.93 7.92
N VAL A 45 -0.61 -0.01 8.87
CA VAL A 45 -1.55 0.04 10.01
C VAL A 45 -1.08 0.92 11.17
N GLU A 46 -0.02 1.71 10.96
CA GLU A 46 0.57 2.64 11.94
C GLU A 46 0.98 1.97 13.27
N LYS A 47 1.22 0.65 13.25
CA LYS A 47 1.75 -0.14 14.39
C LYS A 47 3.23 0.13 14.63
N LYS A 48 3.96 0.47 13.57
CA LYS A 48 5.39 0.84 13.60
C LYS A 48 5.59 2.19 12.91
N PRO A 49 6.60 2.97 13.33
CA PRO A 49 6.95 4.19 12.62
C PRO A 49 7.42 3.87 11.21
N THR A 50 6.90 4.60 10.23
CA THR A 50 7.36 4.52 8.84
C THR A 50 8.79 5.09 8.75
N PRO A 51 9.73 4.38 8.11
CA PRO A 51 11.05 4.92 7.81
C PRO A 51 10.95 6.17 6.94
N LYS A 52 11.85 7.15 7.12
CA LYS A 52 11.83 8.40 6.35
C LYS A 52 11.90 8.21 4.83
N GLU A 53 12.52 7.13 4.37
CA GLU A 53 12.60 6.79 2.94
C GLU A 53 11.23 6.42 2.33
N PHE A 54 10.30 5.90 3.16
CA PHE A 54 8.96 5.49 2.77
C PHE A 54 7.89 6.46 3.29
N ASP A 55 8.25 7.47 4.08
CA ASP A 55 7.34 8.49 4.59
C ASP A 55 7.03 9.53 3.50
N ASN A 56 6.26 9.09 2.51
CA ASN A 56 5.89 9.87 1.33
C ASN A 56 4.37 9.83 1.11
N GLU A 57 3.90 10.47 0.03
CA GLU A 57 2.48 10.51 -0.31
C GLU A 57 1.85 9.12 -0.52
N ILE A 58 2.59 8.16 -1.10
CA ILE A 58 2.11 6.80 -1.37
C ILE A 58 1.83 6.07 -0.07
N MET A 59 2.72 6.19 0.91
CA MET A 59 2.50 5.61 2.24
C MET A 59 1.31 6.26 2.94
N ASN A 60 1.12 7.57 2.80
CA ASN A 60 -0.06 8.25 3.36
C ASN A 60 -1.36 7.76 2.71
N LEU A 61 -1.36 7.56 1.38
CA LEU A 61 -2.50 6.99 0.66
C LEU A 61 -2.76 5.55 1.08
N LEU A 62 -1.73 4.72 1.25
CA LEU A 62 -1.86 3.35 1.73
C LEU A 62 -2.44 3.28 3.15
N LYS A 63 -1.96 4.11 4.07
CA LYS A 63 -2.51 4.23 5.44
C LYS A 63 -3.99 4.57 5.42
N ARG A 64 -4.40 5.52 4.56
CA ARG A 64 -5.81 5.89 4.38
C ARG A 64 -6.64 4.75 3.79
N HIS A 65 -6.13 4.08 2.77
CA HIS A 65 -6.78 2.93 2.16
C HIS A 65 -6.97 1.78 3.16
N ALA A 66 -5.95 1.52 4.00
CA ALA A 66 -6.01 0.49 5.03
C ALA A 66 -6.99 0.79 6.17
N LYS A 67 -7.19 2.07 6.51
CA LYS A 67 -8.25 2.49 7.43
C LYS A 67 -9.65 2.18 6.89
N ASN A 68 -9.77 1.95 5.57
CA ASN A 68 -11.02 1.60 4.90
C ASN A 68 -12.16 2.50 5.37
N GLU A 69 -11.95 3.82 5.33
CA GLU A 69 -12.92 4.81 5.82
C GLU A 69 -14.29 4.68 5.12
N GLU A 70 -14.28 4.14 3.89
CA GLU A 70 -15.48 3.87 3.08
C GLU A 70 -16.23 2.58 3.53
N ARG A 71 -15.70 1.83 4.51
CA ARG A 71 -16.25 0.57 5.05
C ARG A 71 -16.65 -0.44 3.99
N THR A 72 -15.90 -0.48 2.90
CA THR A 72 -16.17 -1.41 1.80
C THR A 72 -15.54 -2.76 2.10
N ALA A 73 -16.18 -3.86 1.73
CA ALA A 73 -15.56 -5.17 1.85
C ALA A 73 -14.37 -5.25 0.87
N LEU A 74 -13.13 -5.20 1.39
CA LEU A 74 -11.94 -5.41 0.59
C LEU A 74 -11.93 -6.86 0.11
N ARG A 75 -11.96 -7.06 -1.21
CA ARG A 75 -11.85 -8.36 -1.87
C ARG A 75 -10.78 -8.26 -2.94
N GLN A 76 -10.04 -9.35 -3.13
CA GLN A 76 -9.00 -9.38 -4.14
C GLN A 76 -9.65 -9.11 -5.49
N PRO A 77 -9.17 -8.09 -6.23
CA PRO A 77 -9.81 -7.72 -7.48
C PRO A 77 -9.60 -8.77 -8.56
N ASP A 78 -10.58 -8.89 -9.46
CA ASP A 78 -10.47 -9.74 -10.64
C ASP A 78 -9.40 -9.19 -11.60
N LEU A 79 -8.68 -10.08 -12.29
CA LEU A 79 -7.55 -9.80 -13.18
C LEU A 79 -7.98 -9.52 -14.64
N HIS A 80 -9.27 -9.37 -14.90
CA HIS A 80 -9.82 -9.07 -16.23
C HIS A 80 -9.73 -7.60 -16.65
#